data_AF-A0A0R1UGN9-F1
#
_entry.id   AF-A0A0R1UGN9-F1
#
_cell.length_a   1.000
_cell.length_b   1.000
_cell.length_c   1.000
_cell.angle_alpha   90.00
_cell.angle_beta   90.00
_cell.angle_gamma   90.00
#
_symmetry.space_group_name_H-M   'P 1'
#
loop_
_entity.id
_entity.type
_entity.pdbx_description
1 polymer ?
#
loop_
_entity_poly.entity_id
_entity_poly.type
_entity_poly.pdbx_seq_one_letter_code
_entity_poly.pdbx_strand_id
1 'polypeptide(L)'
;MSILIGLVVIWGVSGMFITKRHAEQQAVQEIKEEQVARQKCAEYLVHHYEGIKTLEVSKLYKPNSIGGGTYTCDIRINGKKEAVEIGQYSKKEFDKSGPDLLGWPDDFPKSYNLIKRFDANRSLSGVSVTYDSENLRESNEGFTN
;
A
#
# COMPACT_ATOMS: atom_id res chain seq x y z
N MET A 1 -42.28 53.92 -11.24
CA MET A 1 -41.79 53.66 -9.87
C MET A 1 -42.12 52.23 -9.51
N SER A 2 -41.16 51.52 -8.90
CA SER A 2 -41.28 50.22 -8.23
C SER A 2 -41.57 49.04 -9.17
N ILE A 3 -40.76 47.98 -9.24
CA ILE A 3 -40.42 47.04 -8.16
C ILE A 3 -38.98 46.52 -8.36
N LEU A 4 -38.14 46.69 -7.33
CA LEU A 4 -36.86 46.00 -7.19
C LEU A 4 -36.96 45.15 -5.92
N ILE A 5 -37.41 43.90 -6.05
CA ILE A 5 -37.14 42.87 -5.04
C ILE A 5 -36.77 41.63 -5.83
N GLY A 6 -35.46 41.37 -5.91
CA GLY A 6 -34.94 40.19 -6.55
C GLY A 6 -33.49 40.01 -6.20
N LEU A 7 -33.25 38.99 -5.34
CA LEU A 7 -31.96 38.33 -5.09
C LEU A 7 -31.01 39.04 -4.12
N VAL A 8 -31.24 38.79 -2.84
CA VAL A 8 -30.17 38.75 -1.84
C VAL A 8 -29.27 37.55 -2.17
N VAL A 9 -28.07 37.89 -2.59
CA VAL A 9 -26.93 37.06 -2.96
C VAL A 9 -26.36 36.43 -1.67
N ILE A 10 -26.70 35.17 -1.37
CA ILE A 10 -26.08 34.39 -0.27
C ILE A 10 -24.72 33.88 -0.76
N TRP A 11 -23.67 34.70 -0.65
CA TRP A 11 -22.31 34.36 -1.11
C TRP A 11 -21.29 34.10 0.02
N GLY A 12 -21.75 33.79 1.23
CA GLY A 12 -20.83 33.68 2.38
C GLY A 12 -20.43 32.26 2.79
N VAL A 13 -21.30 31.27 2.62
CA VAL A 13 -21.19 30.04 3.43
C VAL A 13 -20.94 28.77 2.62
N SER A 14 -21.38 28.71 1.37
CA SER A 14 -21.33 27.46 0.57
C SER A 14 -19.92 27.09 0.09
N GLY A 15 -19.00 28.05 -0.02
CA GLY A 15 -17.63 27.78 -0.48
C GLY A 15 -16.80 26.97 0.51
N MET A 16 -17.02 27.14 1.82
CA MET A 16 -16.21 26.53 2.88
C MET A 16 -16.63 25.08 3.21
N PHE A 17 -17.88 24.70 2.91
CA PHE A 17 -18.37 23.33 3.11
C PHE A 17 -18.03 22.40 1.93
N ILE A 18 -17.97 22.92 0.71
CA ILE A 18 -17.67 22.12 -0.49
C ILE A 18 -16.20 21.67 -0.49
N THR A 19 -15.27 22.57 -0.16
CA THR A 19 -13.84 22.23 -0.07
C THR A 19 -13.52 21.20 1.01
N LYS A 20 -14.17 21.28 2.18
CA LYS A 20 -13.98 20.29 3.25
C LYS A 20 -14.42 18.88 2.83
N ARG A 21 -15.60 18.74 2.20
CA ARG A 21 -16.06 17.44 1.69
C ARG A 21 -15.16 16.88 0.60
N HIS A 22 -14.64 17.72 -0.31
CA HIS A 22 -13.72 17.26 -1.35
C HIS A 22 -12.38 16.80 -0.76
N ALA A 23 -11.84 17.50 0.24
CA ALA A 23 -10.61 17.07 0.93
C ALA A 23 -10.82 15.76 1.71
N GLU A 24 -11.95 15.61 2.40
CA GLU A 24 -12.32 14.37 3.09
C GLU A 24 -12.49 13.19 2.12
N GLN A 25 -13.16 13.42 0.98
CA GLN A 25 -13.33 12.40 -0.05
C GLN A 25 -12.00 11.99 -0.71
N GLN A 26 -11.11 12.95 -0.96
CA GLN A 26 -9.77 12.67 -1.48
C GLN A 26 -8.95 11.84 -0.48
N ALA A 27 -8.95 12.22 0.79
CA ALA A 27 -8.24 11.46 1.83
C ALA A 27 -8.77 10.02 1.97
N VAL A 28 -10.10 9.82 1.94
CA VAL A 28 -10.70 8.48 1.98
C VAL A 28 -10.30 7.64 0.77
N GLN A 29 -10.27 8.24 -0.42
CA GLN A 29 -9.88 7.56 -1.65
C GLN A 29 -8.41 7.14 -1.62
N GLU A 30 -7.52 8.02 -1.16
CA GLU A 30 -6.09 7.72 -1.04
C GLU A 30 -5.81 6.58 -0.06
N ILE A 31 -6.51 6.55 1.08
CA ILE A 31 -6.40 5.46 2.05
C ILE A 31 -6.85 4.13 1.42
N LYS A 32 -7.96 4.15 0.68
CA LYS A 32 -8.48 2.95 0.02
C LYS A 32 -7.52 2.43 -1.06
N GLU A 33 -6.96 3.32 -1.87
CA GLU A 33 -5.98 2.96 -2.89
C GLU A 33 -4.72 2.34 -2.29
N GLU A 34 -4.25 2.91 -1.17
CA GLU A 34 -3.13 2.37 -0.43
C GLU A 34 -3.41 0.98 0.14
N GLN A 35 -4.58 0.77 0.75
CA GLN A 35 -4.98 -0.56 1.23
C GLN A 35 -5.05 -1.59 0.10
N VAL A 36 -5.61 -1.21 -1.05
CA VAL A 36 -5.69 -2.08 -2.23
C VAL A 36 -4.30 -2.43 -2.76
N ALA A 37 -3.39 -1.46 -2.83
CA ALA A 37 -2.02 -1.71 -3.26
C ALA A 37 -1.29 -2.67 -2.32
N ARG A 38 -1.41 -2.46 -1.00
CA ARG A 38 -0.83 -3.34 0.02
C ARG A 38 -1.37 -4.76 -0.07
N GLN A 39 -2.68 -4.89 -0.27
CA GLN A 39 -3.31 -6.20 -0.46
C GLN A 39 -2.79 -6.89 -1.72
N LYS A 40 -2.67 -6.19 -2.85
CA LYS A 40 -2.09 -6.74 -4.09
C LYS A 40 -0.65 -7.23 -3.89
N CYS A 41 0.16 -6.51 -3.12
CA CYS A 41 1.52 -6.96 -2.79
C CYS A 41 1.52 -8.26 -1.98
N ALA A 42 0.60 -8.40 -1.01
CA ALA A 42 0.44 -9.65 -0.26
C ALA A 42 -0.06 -10.81 -1.14
N GLU A 43 -1.03 -10.53 -2.02
CA GLU A 43 -1.57 -11.49 -2.99
C GLU A 43 -0.50 -12.00 -3.96
N TYR A 44 0.39 -11.12 -4.43
CA TYR A 44 1.53 -11.51 -5.27
C TYR A 44 2.35 -12.63 -4.62
N LEU A 45 2.67 -12.50 -3.33
CA LEU A 45 3.47 -13.50 -2.64
C LEU A 45 2.77 -14.85 -2.55
N VAL A 46 1.48 -14.88 -2.19
CA VAL A 46 0.73 -16.15 -2.08
C VAL A 46 0.47 -16.79 -3.44
N HIS A 47 0.40 -16.02 -4.53
CA HIS A 47 0.33 -16.58 -5.88
C HIS A 47 1.64 -17.24 -6.30
N HIS A 48 2.79 -16.65 -5.95
CA HIS A 48 4.10 -17.09 -6.45
C HIS A 48 4.83 -18.09 -5.53
N TYR A 49 4.42 -18.19 -4.25
CA TYR A 49 5.12 -19.00 -3.24
C TYR A 49 4.17 -19.79 -2.36
N GLU A 50 4.43 -21.09 -2.26
CA GLU A 50 3.72 -22.01 -1.37
C GLU A 50 4.42 -22.07 -0.01
N GLY A 51 3.66 -22.27 1.07
CA GLY A 51 4.19 -22.36 2.44
C GLY A 51 4.06 -21.08 3.28
N ILE A 52 3.42 -20.04 2.74
CA ILE A 52 3.12 -18.79 3.47
C ILE A 52 1.97 -19.03 4.45
N LYS A 53 2.19 -18.68 5.72
CA LYS A 53 1.21 -18.77 6.82
C LYS A 53 0.92 -17.40 7.43
N THR A 54 1.93 -16.56 7.56
CA THR A 54 1.78 -15.19 8.08
C THR A 54 2.47 -14.17 7.18
N LEU A 55 1.87 -12.99 7.06
CA LEU A 55 2.41 -11.84 6.33
C LEU A 55 2.26 -10.59 7.19
N GLU A 56 3.35 -9.87 7.42
CA GLU A 56 3.34 -8.52 7.99
C GLU A 56 3.69 -7.55 6.87
N VAL A 57 2.73 -6.75 6.44
CA VAL A 57 2.85 -5.84 5.31
C VAL A 57 3.06 -4.43 5.84
N SER A 58 4.18 -3.79 5.48
CA SER A 58 4.48 -2.41 5.86
C SER A 58 3.48 -1.41 5.26
N LYS A 59 3.63 -0.14 5.64
CA LYS A 59 3.08 0.98 4.87
C LYS A 59 3.61 0.93 3.43
N LEU A 60 2.78 1.40 2.51
CA LEU A 60 3.16 1.57 1.11
C LEU A 60 4.12 2.76 0.99
N TYR A 61 5.34 2.49 0.52
CA TYR A 61 6.25 3.52 0.07
C TYR A 61 5.74 4.10 -1.25
N LYS A 62 5.79 5.42 -1.38
CA LYS A 62 5.37 6.14 -2.59
C LYS A 62 6.55 6.94 -3.11
N PRO A 63 6.73 7.05 -4.44
CA PRO A 63 7.71 7.95 -5.02
C PRO A 63 7.47 9.38 -4.54
N ASN A 64 8.55 10.10 -4.25
CA ASN A 64 8.48 11.52 -3.92
C ASN A 64 8.09 12.37 -5.16
N SER A 65 7.79 13.64 -4.94
CA SER A 65 7.36 14.57 -6.01
C SER A 65 8.40 14.80 -7.12
N ILE A 66 9.67 14.41 -6.88
CA ILE A 66 10.80 14.52 -7.81
C ILE A 66 11.00 13.20 -8.58
N GLY A 67 10.15 12.19 -8.33
CA GLY A 67 10.20 10.88 -8.99
C GLY A 67 11.24 9.92 -8.40
N GLY A 68 11.83 10.26 -7.25
CA GLY A 68 12.72 9.36 -6.51
C GLY A 68 11.94 8.46 -5.55
N GLY A 69 12.33 7.19 -5.48
CA GLY A 69 11.69 6.17 -4.63
C GLY A 69 10.85 5.18 -5.44
N THR A 70 10.30 4.20 -4.74
CA THR A 70 9.53 3.08 -5.32
C THR A 70 8.10 3.09 -4.79
N TYR A 71 7.19 2.46 -5.54
CA TYR A 71 5.81 2.18 -5.14
C TYR A 71 5.73 0.74 -4.62
N THR A 72 6.21 0.53 -3.39
CA THR A 72 6.48 -0.81 -2.83
C THR A 72 6.04 -0.96 -1.39
N CYS A 73 5.95 -2.20 -0.93
CA CYS A 73 5.76 -2.58 0.45
C CYS A 73 6.89 -3.55 0.85
N ASP A 74 7.42 -3.37 2.05
CA ASP A 74 8.23 -4.40 2.69
C ASP A 74 7.29 -5.41 3.35
N ILE A 75 7.54 -6.70 3.14
CA ILE A 75 6.72 -7.77 3.69
C ILE A 75 7.59 -8.78 4.43
N ARG A 76 7.33 -8.97 5.72
CA ARG A 76 7.89 -10.10 6.47
C ARG A 76 6.98 -11.31 6.33
N ILE A 77 7.60 -12.45 6.07
CA ILE A 77 6.90 -13.71 5.80
C ILE A 77 7.22 -14.68 6.94
N ASN A 78 6.19 -15.33 7.50
CA ASN A 78 6.34 -16.38 8.53
C ASN A 78 7.18 -15.93 9.74
N GLY A 79 7.10 -14.65 10.13
CA GLY A 79 7.84 -14.08 11.27
C GLY A 79 9.35 -13.92 11.06
N LYS A 80 9.82 -13.97 9.80
CA LYS A 80 11.23 -13.73 9.48
C LYS A 80 11.60 -12.26 9.69
N LYS A 81 12.79 -12.03 10.24
CA LYS A 81 13.31 -10.68 10.54
C LYS A 81 13.49 -9.84 9.27
N GLU A 82 14.03 -10.46 8.23
CA GLU A 82 14.27 -9.83 6.94
C GLU A 82 12.97 -9.79 6.12
N ALA A 83 12.69 -8.63 5.54
CA ALA A 83 11.54 -8.43 4.68
C ALA A 83 11.92 -8.58 3.20
N VAL A 84 10.94 -8.90 2.38
CA VAL A 84 11.03 -8.81 0.93
C VAL A 84 10.31 -7.55 0.45
N GLU A 85 10.88 -6.87 -0.54
CA GLU A 85 10.31 -5.66 -1.14
C GLU A 85 9.47 -6.04 -2.36
N ILE A 86 8.15 -5.81 -2.27
CA ILE A 86 7.17 -6.11 -3.32
C ILE A 86 6.53 -4.81 -3.83
N GLY A 87 6.53 -4.61 -5.14
CA GLY A 87 5.87 -3.47 -5.77
C GLY A 87 6.44 -3.15 -7.14
N GLN A 88 6.52 -1.86 -7.49
CA GLN A 88 7.09 -1.38 -8.74
C GLN A 88 7.85 -0.06 -8.53
N TYR A 89 8.66 0.37 -9.50
CA TYR A 89 9.36 1.65 -9.43
C TYR A 89 8.40 2.85 -9.52
N SER A 90 7.20 2.66 -10.07
CA SER A 90 6.19 3.72 -10.18
C SER A 90 4.77 3.18 -10.01
N LYS A 91 3.85 4.06 -9.57
CA LYS A 91 2.40 3.75 -9.53
C LYS A 91 1.87 3.36 -10.92
N LYS A 92 2.38 4.01 -11.97
CA LYS A 92 1.97 3.74 -13.36
C LYS A 92 2.30 2.30 -13.78
N GLU A 93 3.47 1.80 -13.42
CA GLU A 93 3.85 0.41 -13.70
C GLU A 93 3.09 -0.56 -12.81
N PHE A 94 2.88 -0.22 -11.54
CA PHE A 94 2.06 -0.99 -10.62
C PHE A 94 0.63 -1.20 -11.16
N ASP A 95 0.01 -0.13 -11.67
CA ASP A 95 -1.34 -0.19 -12.21
C ASP A 95 -1.42 -0.95 -13.55
N LYS A 96 -0.33 -0.93 -14.34
CA LYS A 96 -0.26 -1.57 -15.66
C LYS A 96 0.04 -3.07 -15.57
N SER A 97 1.02 -3.44 -14.76
CA SER A 97 1.63 -4.78 -14.74
C SER A 97 1.42 -5.50 -13.41
N GLY A 98 0.97 -4.82 -12.37
CA GLY A 98 0.89 -5.34 -11.02
C GLY A 98 2.23 -5.24 -10.25
N PRO A 99 2.21 -5.61 -8.96
CA PRO A 99 3.42 -5.72 -8.14
C PRO A 99 4.37 -6.80 -8.69
N ASP A 100 5.66 -6.63 -8.41
CA ASP A 100 6.71 -7.62 -8.63
C ASP A 100 7.66 -7.68 -7.43
N LEU A 101 8.50 -8.71 -7.38
CA LEU A 101 9.55 -8.85 -6.38
C LEU A 101 10.76 -7.98 -6.77
N LEU A 102 11.02 -6.91 -6.01
CA LEU A 102 12.09 -5.96 -6.31
C LEU A 102 13.32 -6.11 -5.41
N GLY A 103 13.15 -6.60 -4.18
CA GLY A 103 14.24 -6.79 -3.23
C GLY A 103 14.01 -8.01 -2.35
N TRP A 104 15.05 -8.81 -2.14
CA TRP A 104 14.99 -10.01 -1.31
C TRP A 104 16.39 -10.36 -0.77
N PRO A 105 16.47 -11.07 0.38
CA PRO A 105 17.73 -11.65 0.84
C PRO A 105 18.25 -12.72 -0.12
N ASP A 106 19.57 -12.85 -0.26
CA ASP A 106 20.22 -13.73 -1.25
C ASP A 106 19.75 -15.20 -1.22
N ASP A 107 19.31 -15.70 -0.06
CA ASP A 107 18.88 -17.08 0.15
C ASP A 107 17.36 -17.30 0.06
N PHE A 108 16.60 -16.25 -0.28
CA PHE A 108 15.17 -16.33 -0.58
C PHE A 108 14.94 -17.09 -1.91
N PRO A 109 13.96 -18.00 -2.01
CA PRO A 109 12.91 -18.33 -1.04
C PRO A 109 13.24 -19.47 -0.06
N LYS A 110 14.44 -20.08 -0.16
CA LYS A 110 14.78 -21.32 0.57
C LYS A 110 14.86 -21.11 2.07
N SER A 111 15.50 -20.03 2.53
CA SER A 111 15.63 -19.72 3.96
C SER A 111 14.29 -19.45 4.66
N TYR A 112 13.25 -19.13 3.87
CA TYR A 112 11.89 -18.93 4.31
C TYR A 112 11.06 -20.23 4.29
N ASN A 113 11.66 -21.36 3.89
CA ASN A 113 11.00 -22.65 3.66
C ASN A 113 9.83 -22.55 2.67
N LEU A 114 9.97 -21.69 1.66
CA LEU A 114 8.95 -21.47 0.66
C LEU A 114 9.29 -22.20 -0.64
N ILE A 115 8.26 -22.67 -1.34
CA ILE A 115 8.40 -23.32 -2.64
C ILE A 115 7.95 -22.34 -3.70
N LYS A 116 8.84 -21.97 -4.62
CA LYS A 116 8.48 -21.15 -5.79
C LYS A 116 7.62 -21.99 -6.73
N ARG A 117 6.33 -21.69 -6.73
CA ARG A 117 5.30 -22.34 -7.56
C ARG A 117 4.25 -21.29 -7.81
N PHE A 118 3.91 -21.04 -9.06
CA PHE A 118 2.84 -20.08 -9.38
C PHE A 118 1.47 -20.77 -9.36
N ASP A 119 0.49 -20.15 -8.73
CA ASP A 119 -0.92 -20.53 -8.78
C ASP A 119 -1.80 -19.29 -8.55
N ALA A 120 -2.51 -18.85 -9.59
CA ALA A 120 -3.39 -17.69 -9.53
C ALA A 120 -4.68 -17.94 -8.73
N ASN A 121 -4.99 -19.19 -8.35
CA ASN A 121 -6.16 -19.51 -7.54
C ASN A 121 -5.85 -19.47 -6.03
N ARG A 122 -4.57 -19.40 -5.64
CA ARG A 122 -4.21 -19.15 -4.25
C ARG A 122 -4.72 -17.78 -3.84
N SER A 123 -5.10 -17.65 -2.58
CA SER A 123 -5.57 -16.39 -2.03
C SER A 123 -5.01 -16.21 -0.63
N LEU A 124 -5.27 -15.06 -0.03
CA LEU A 124 -4.94 -14.81 1.36
C LEU A 124 -5.84 -15.60 2.34
N SER A 125 -6.78 -16.42 1.84
CA SER A 125 -7.61 -17.28 2.67
C SER A 125 -6.74 -18.30 3.42
N GLY A 126 -6.78 -18.25 4.76
CA GLY A 126 -5.95 -19.10 5.63
C GLY A 126 -4.54 -18.55 5.90
N VAL A 127 -4.21 -17.35 5.40
CA VAL A 127 -2.99 -16.62 5.75
C VAL A 127 -3.32 -15.52 6.75
N SER A 128 -2.59 -15.46 7.86
CA SER A 128 -2.71 -14.36 8.82
C SER A 128 -1.97 -13.14 8.29
N VAL A 129 -2.71 -12.12 7.84
CA VAL A 129 -2.13 -10.88 7.29
C VAL A 129 -2.31 -9.74 8.28
N THR A 130 -1.22 -9.07 8.62
CA THR A 130 -1.22 -7.86 9.44
C THR A 130 -0.72 -6.70 8.60
N TYR A 131 -1.45 -5.59 8.66
CA TYR A 131 -1.13 -4.36 7.94
C TYR A 131 -0.63 -3.33 8.94
N ASP A 132 0.70 -3.19 9.06
CA ASP A 132 1.31 -2.22 9.97
C ASP A 132 1.36 -0.82 9.35
N SER A 133 1.17 0.22 10.16
CA SER A 133 1.36 1.61 9.76
C SER A 133 2.83 2.06 9.79
N GLU A 134 3.70 1.29 10.46
CA GLU A 134 5.11 1.61 10.65
C GLU A 134 6.02 0.97 9.57
N ASN A 135 7.19 1.60 9.34
CA ASN A 135 8.20 1.08 8.43
C ASN A 135 8.88 -0.14 9.06
N LEU A 136 8.73 -1.32 8.47
CA LEU A 136 9.38 -2.54 8.99
C LEU A 136 10.93 -2.44 8.97
N ARG A 137 11.49 -1.54 8.14
CA ARG A 137 12.92 -1.22 8.11
C ARG A 137 13.45 -0.57 9.40
N GLU A 138 12.66 0.28 10.06
CA GLU A 138 13.09 1.03 11.25
C GLU A 138 13.07 0.17 12.54
N SER A 139 12.21 -0.84 12.59
CA SER A 139 12.15 -1.77 13.75
C SER A 139 13.42 -2.63 13.95
N ASN A 140 14.34 -2.64 12.99
CA ASN A 140 15.62 -3.35 13.08
C ASN A 140 16.78 -2.49 13.62
N GLU A 141 16.60 -1.18 13.81
CA GLU A 141 17.64 -0.26 14.31
C GLU A 141 17.62 -0.06 15.85
N GLY A 142 16.74 -0.76 16.57
CA GLY A 142 16.61 -0.68 18.03
C GLY A 142 17.60 -1.52 18.86
N PHE A 143 18.62 -2.13 18.26
CA PHE A 143 19.63 -2.91 18.98
C PHE A 143 21.04 -2.61 18.45
N THR A 144 21.55 -1.42 18.78
CA THR A 144 23.00 -1.19 18.84
C THR A 144 23.34 -0.38 20.09
N ASN A 145 23.93 -1.11 21.05
CA ASN A 145 24.65 -0.75 22.28
C ASN A 145 23.94 0.06 23.37
#